data_AF-A0AAD8MNQ0-F1
#
_entry.id   AF-A0AAD8MNQ0-F1
#
_cell.length_a   1.000
_cell.length_b   1.000
_cell.length_c   1.000
_cell.angle_alpha   90.00
_cell.angle_beta   90.00
_cell.angle_gamma   90.00
#
_symmetry.space_group_name_H-M   'P 1'
#
loop_
_entity.id
_entity.type
_entity.pdbx_description
1 polymer ?
#
loop_
_entity_poly.entity_id
_entity_poly.type
_entity_poly.pdbx_seq_one_letter_code
_entity_poly.pdbx_strand_id
1 'polypeptide(L)'
;MANSSSITEPLLTIQNFHQCSNLVTLNLSQTNFLSWKSQVIPLIRSLGFQSHIEEGIEPPENIISEGKDSKKEINPAYNTWLNNYGLLTTWLLGTIAEDVLFDLDDTTTAFCVWKYVEDRLLPSSKEKEILLTDTLMLISGFHIH
;
A
#
# COMPACT_ATOMS: atom_id res chain seq x y z
N MET A 1 19.24 -9.54 -22.94
CA MET A 1 17.82 -9.71 -23.30
C MET A 1 17.12 -10.23 -22.06
N ALA A 2 16.57 -9.34 -21.24
CA ALA A 2 15.81 -9.75 -20.06
C ALA A 2 14.46 -10.28 -20.57
N ASN A 3 14.21 -11.56 -20.33
CA ASN A 3 12.91 -12.19 -20.52
C ASN A 3 11.97 -11.57 -19.49
N SER A 4 11.28 -10.50 -19.85
CA SER A 4 10.15 -9.95 -19.10
C SER A 4 9.03 -10.97 -19.17
N SER A 5 9.10 -11.96 -18.28
CA SER A 5 7.96 -12.80 -17.95
C SER A 5 6.85 -11.85 -17.53
N SER A 6 5.91 -11.57 -18.42
CA SER A 6 4.69 -10.83 -18.12
C SER A 6 3.90 -11.68 -17.12
N ILE A 7 4.22 -11.52 -15.84
CA ILE A 7 3.41 -12.02 -14.75
C ILE A 7 2.14 -11.17 -14.83
N THR A 8 1.12 -11.69 -15.50
CA THR A 8 -0.18 -11.04 -15.57
C THR A 8 -0.69 -10.91 -14.14
N GLU A 9 -0.78 -9.67 -13.64
CA GLU A 9 -1.35 -9.41 -12.32
C GLU A 9 -2.77 -10.01 -12.24
N PRO A 10 -3.16 -10.62 -11.11
CA PRO A 10 -4.51 -11.14 -10.96
C PRO A 10 -5.51 -9.98 -10.98
N LEU A 11 -6.57 -10.10 -11.77
CA LEU A 11 -7.66 -9.12 -11.78
C LEU A 11 -8.44 -9.21 -10.46
N LEU A 12 -8.45 -8.14 -9.70
CA LEU A 12 -9.30 -8.02 -8.53
C LEU A 12 -10.71 -7.61 -8.87
N THR A 13 -11.61 -8.14 -8.05
CA THR A 13 -12.99 -7.69 -7.97
C THR A 13 -13.24 -7.04 -6.62
N ILE A 14 -14.31 -6.27 -6.53
CA ILE A 14 -14.82 -5.74 -5.25
C ILE A 14 -15.05 -6.87 -4.24
N GLN A 15 -15.44 -8.07 -4.71
CA GLN A 15 -15.64 -9.23 -3.84
C GLN A 15 -14.33 -9.70 -3.19
N ASN A 16 -13.20 -9.66 -3.91
CA ASN A 16 -11.91 -10.04 -3.34
C ASN A 16 -11.55 -9.14 -2.15
N PHE A 17 -11.71 -7.83 -2.32
CA PHE A 17 -11.50 -6.87 -1.23
C PHE A 17 -12.50 -7.05 -0.10
N HIS A 18 -13.79 -7.18 -0.38
CA HIS A 18 -14.79 -7.42 0.66
C HIS A 18 -14.44 -8.64 1.55
N GLN A 19 -13.91 -9.71 0.96
CA GLN A 19 -13.52 -10.92 1.69
C GLN A 19 -12.29 -10.71 2.58
N CYS A 20 -11.31 -9.92 2.14
CA CYS A 20 -10.05 -9.73 2.88
C CYS A 20 -10.00 -8.44 3.71
N SER A 21 -10.90 -7.47 3.50
CA SER A 21 -10.95 -6.22 4.25
C SER A 21 -11.05 -6.46 5.75
N ASN A 22 -11.80 -7.48 6.18
CA ASN A 22 -11.96 -7.82 7.59
C ASN A 22 -10.68 -8.40 8.23
N LEU A 23 -9.65 -8.72 7.45
CA LEU A 23 -8.34 -9.14 7.97
C LEU A 23 -7.53 -7.96 8.51
N VAL A 24 -7.82 -6.75 8.02
CA VAL A 24 -7.30 -5.51 8.60
C VAL A 24 -8.32 -5.02 9.62
N THR A 25 -7.96 -5.16 10.89
CA THR A 25 -8.83 -4.87 12.04
C THR A 25 -8.60 -3.48 12.62
N LEU A 26 -7.50 -2.83 12.22
CA LEU A 26 -7.11 -1.52 12.70
C LEU A 26 -7.41 -0.48 11.63
N ASN A 27 -8.12 0.57 12.03
CA ASN A 27 -8.11 1.82 11.27
C ASN A 27 -6.85 2.60 11.67
N LEU A 28 -6.12 3.10 10.69
CA LEU A 28 -4.94 3.92 10.91
C LEU A 28 -5.32 5.19 11.67
N SER A 29 -4.56 5.49 12.71
CA SER A 29 -4.61 6.71 13.51
C SER A 29 -3.21 7.26 13.71
N GLN A 30 -3.12 8.45 14.32
CA GLN A 30 -1.85 9.11 14.66
C GLN A 30 -0.92 8.29 15.58
N THR A 31 -1.40 7.22 16.20
CA THR A 31 -0.66 6.48 17.24
C THR A 31 -0.39 5.01 16.93
N ASN A 32 -0.97 4.46 15.87
CA ASN A 32 -0.94 3.01 15.61
C ASN A 32 -0.32 2.62 14.26
N PHE A 33 0.41 3.53 13.61
CA PHE A 33 0.94 3.32 12.26
C PHE A 33 1.72 2.01 12.09
N LEU A 34 2.61 1.65 13.02
CA LEU A 34 3.39 0.40 12.91
C LEU A 34 2.50 -0.86 12.99
N SER A 35 1.50 -0.84 13.87
CA SER A 35 0.53 -1.94 14.02
C SER A 35 -0.42 -2.03 12.82
N TRP A 36 -0.83 -0.89 12.25
CA TRP A 36 -1.60 -0.87 11.02
C TRP A 36 -0.79 -1.40 9.85
N LYS A 37 0.45 -0.91 9.68
CA LYS A 37 1.38 -1.31 8.61
C LYS A 37 1.68 -2.81 8.65
N SER A 38 1.78 -3.41 9.85
CA SER A 38 2.02 -4.85 10.01
C SER A 38 0.84 -5.73 9.60
N GLN A 39 -0.40 -5.21 9.57
CA GLN A 39 -1.56 -5.92 9.03
C GLN A 39 -1.72 -5.70 7.52
N VAL A 40 -1.47 -4.47 7.05
CA VAL A 40 -1.71 -4.09 5.65
C VAL A 40 -0.67 -4.68 4.69
N ILE A 41 0.63 -4.63 5.02
CA ILE A 41 1.69 -5.12 4.13
C ILE A 41 1.55 -6.61 3.77
N PRO A 42 1.35 -7.54 4.72
CA PRO A 42 1.19 -8.95 4.38
C PRO A 42 -0.02 -9.21 3.48
N LEU A 43 -1.11 -8.45 3.65
CA LEU A 43 -2.29 -8.57 2.81
C LEU A 43 -2.02 -8.09 1.38
N ILE A 44 -1.42 -6.91 1.21
CA ILE A 44 -1.02 -6.38 -0.11
C ILE A 44 -0.11 -7.38 -0.85
N ARG A 45 0.86 -7.98 -0.13
CA ARG A 45 1.75 -9.01 -0.69
C ARG A 45 1.01 -10.29 -1.08
N SER A 46 0.10 -10.76 -0.23
CA SER A 46 -0.69 -11.98 -0.49
C SER A 46 -1.62 -11.83 -1.69
N LEU A 47 -2.04 -10.60 -1.98
CA LEU A 47 -2.84 -10.29 -3.15
C LEU A 47 -2.00 -9.99 -4.41
N GLY A 48 -0.67 -9.81 -4.28
CA GLY A 48 0.25 -9.58 -5.39
C GLY A 48 0.40 -8.12 -5.83
N PHE A 49 0.04 -7.13 -5.00
CA PHE A 49 0.05 -5.70 -5.36
C PHE A 49 1.15 -4.89 -4.69
N GLN A 50 2.20 -5.55 -4.24
CA GLN A 50 3.36 -4.89 -3.66
C GLN A 50 3.94 -3.84 -4.62
N SER A 51 3.89 -4.09 -5.94
CA SER A 51 4.29 -3.17 -7.01
C SER A 51 3.56 -1.82 -7.00
N HIS A 52 2.31 -1.79 -6.52
CA HIS A 52 1.45 -0.58 -6.54
C HIS A 52 1.76 0.42 -5.43
N ILE A 53 2.51 0.00 -4.40
CA ILE A 53 2.95 0.85 -3.28
C ILE A 53 4.46 1.09 -3.29
N GLU A 54 5.17 0.57 -4.29
CA GLU A 54 6.62 0.71 -4.45
C GLU A 54 6.96 1.90 -5.34
N GLU A 55 8.09 2.53 -5.03
CA GLU A 55 8.58 3.68 -5.77
C GLU A 55 9.25 3.24 -7.07
N GLY A 56 8.94 3.93 -8.18
CA GLY A 56 9.59 3.70 -9.47
C GLY A 56 9.09 2.48 -10.26
N ILE A 57 7.95 1.88 -9.87
CA ILE A 57 7.29 0.89 -10.71
C ILE A 57 6.38 1.57 -11.73
N GLU A 58 6.70 1.42 -13.01
CA GLU A 58 5.91 1.96 -14.10
C GLU A 58 4.74 1.03 -14.48
N PRO A 59 3.58 1.58 -14.86
CA PRO A 59 2.47 0.77 -15.35
C PRO A 59 2.86 0.05 -16.65
N PRO A 60 2.22 -1.09 -16.98
CA PRO A 60 2.36 -1.71 -18.28
C PRO A 60 2.08 -0.71 -19.41
N GLU A 61 2.75 -0.85 -20.56
CA GLU A 61 2.49 0.02 -21.72
C GLU A 61 0.99 -0.01 -22.09
N ASN A 62 0.38 1.16 -22.27
CA ASN A 62 -1.05 1.27 -22.58
C ASN A 62 -1.37 0.72 -23.98
N ILE A 63 -0.42 0.78 -24.92
CA ILE A 63 -0.63 0.38 -26.33
C ILE A 63 0.45 -0.62 -26.73
N ILE A 64 0.05 -1.77 -27.28
CA ILE A 64 0.96 -2.85 -27.68
C ILE A 64 1.23 -2.91 -29.20
N SER A 65 0.65 -2.01 -29.98
CA SER A 65 0.85 -1.96 -31.44
C SER A 65 1.06 -0.53 -31.97
N GLU A 66 2.27 -0.27 -32.46
CA GLU A 66 2.61 0.87 -33.34
C GLU A 66 3.21 0.34 -34.66
N GLY A 67 2.36 -0.28 -35.48
CA GLY A 67 2.67 -0.54 -36.89
C GLY A 67 2.01 0.52 -37.77
N LYS A 68 2.67 0.95 -38.87
CA LYS A 68 2.17 2.00 -39.78
C LYS A 68 0.76 1.75 -40.35
N ASP A 69 0.23 0.53 -40.27
CA ASP A 69 -1.12 0.13 -40.67
C ASP A 69 -1.90 -0.66 -39.58
N SER A 70 -1.41 -0.70 -38.34
CA SER A 70 -2.03 -1.48 -37.26
C SER A 70 -2.93 -0.59 -36.41
N LYS A 71 -4.19 -0.99 -36.20
CA LYS A 71 -5.07 -0.35 -35.21
C LYS A 71 -4.39 -0.39 -33.84
N LYS A 72 -4.34 0.75 -33.16
CA LYS A 72 -3.88 0.87 -31.76
C LYS A 72 -4.67 -0.12 -30.90
N GLU A 73 -3.99 -1.12 -30.37
CA GLU A 73 -4.57 -2.11 -29.47
C GLU A 73 -4.20 -1.76 -28.03
N ILE A 74 -5.21 -1.61 -27.17
CA ILE A 74 -5.02 -1.33 -25.74
C ILE A 74 -4.51 -2.60 -25.07
N ASN A 75 -3.43 -2.48 -24.31
CA ASN A 75 -2.88 -3.58 -23.55
C ASN A 75 -3.85 -4.03 -22.44
N PRO A 76 -4.34 -5.28 -22.46
CA PRO A 76 -5.19 -5.79 -21.38
C PRO A 76 -4.50 -5.74 -20.01
N ALA A 77 -3.17 -5.87 -19.96
CA ALA A 77 -2.41 -5.77 -18.70
C ALA A 77 -2.48 -4.36 -18.09
N TYR A 78 -2.52 -3.31 -18.92
CA TYR A 78 -2.70 -1.93 -18.44
C TYR A 78 -4.07 -1.74 -17.77
N ASN A 79 -5.13 -2.30 -18.36
CA ASN A 79 -6.47 -2.22 -17.76
C ASN A 79 -6.56 -2.98 -16.43
N THR A 80 -5.96 -4.17 -16.35
CA THR A 80 -5.90 -4.94 -15.11
C THR A 80 -5.13 -4.18 -14.02
N TRP A 81 -3.97 -3.62 -14.38
CA TRP A 81 -3.17 -2.80 -13.47
C TRP A 81 -3.98 -1.60 -12.96
N LEU A 82 -4.64 -0.85 -13.85
CA LEU A 82 -5.44 0.33 -13.49
C LEU A 82 -6.63 -0.02 -12.57
N ASN A 83 -7.30 -1.15 -12.82
CA ASN A 83 -8.39 -1.63 -11.97
C ASN A 83 -7.88 -1.98 -10.57
N ASN A 84 -6.81 -2.76 -10.48
CA ASN A 84 -6.23 -3.19 -9.21
C ASN A 84 -5.75 -1.99 -8.40
N TYR A 85 -5.12 -1.04 -9.08
CA TYR A 85 -4.66 0.22 -8.53
C TYR A 85 -5.80 1.05 -7.91
N GLY A 86 -6.90 1.24 -8.64
CA GLY A 86 -8.05 2.01 -8.15
C GLY A 86 -8.72 1.35 -6.94
N LEU A 87 -8.87 0.01 -6.97
CA LEU A 87 -9.41 -0.75 -5.85
C LEU A 87 -8.51 -0.68 -4.62
N LEU A 88 -7.19 -0.84 -4.79
CA LEU A 88 -6.22 -0.74 -3.69
C LEU A 88 -6.23 0.65 -3.05
N THR A 89 -6.26 1.71 -3.86
CA THR A 89 -6.37 3.09 -3.38
C THR A 89 -7.63 3.29 -2.56
N THR A 90 -8.78 2.85 -3.08
CA THR A 90 -10.08 2.96 -2.40
C THR A 90 -10.09 2.21 -1.07
N TRP A 91 -9.54 1.00 -1.07
CA TRP A 91 -9.44 0.20 0.14
C TRP A 91 -8.50 0.81 1.19
N LEU A 92 -7.31 1.27 0.78
CA LEU A 92 -6.36 1.92 1.68
C LEU A 92 -7.01 3.13 2.36
N LEU A 93 -7.66 4.01 1.59
CA LEU A 93 -8.41 5.16 2.13
C LEU A 93 -9.48 4.73 3.14
N GLY A 94 -10.19 3.63 2.87
CA GLY A 94 -11.19 3.08 3.80
C GLY A 94 -10.61 2.55 5.13
N THR A 95 -9.32 2.23 5.18
CA THR A 95 -8.63 1.82 6.42
C THR A 95 -8.00 2.99 7.18
N ILE A 96 -8.09 4.22 6.67
CA ILE A 96 -7.47 5.40 7.26
C ILE A 96 -8.53 6.26 7.95
N ALA A 97 -8.31 6.65 9.19
CA ALA A 97 -9.22 7.53 9.91
C ALA A 97 -9.16 8.97 9.36
N GLU A 98 -10.27 9.70 9.47
CA GLU A 98 -10.43 11.05 8.92
C GLU A 98 -9.40 12.06 9.46
N ASP A 99 -8.98 11.90 10.73
CA ASP A 99 -7.91 12.69 11.36
C ASP A 99 -6.52 12.48 10.71
N VAL A 100 -6.41 11.49 9.84
CA VAL A 100 -5.22 11.20 9.05
C VAL A 100 -5.29 11.69 7.61
N LEU A 101 -6.49 11.91 7.05
CA LEU A 101 -6.70 12.20 5.61
C LEU A 101 -6.57 13.68 5.20
N PHE A 102 -6.17 14.58 6.10
CA PHE A 102 -6.34 16.03 5.94
C PHE A 102 -5.72 16.69 4.68
N ASP A 103 -4.72 16.07 4.04
CA ASP A 103 -3.95 16.68 2.93
C ASP A 103 -3.95 15.86 1.63
N LEU A 104 -4.86 14.89 1.46
CA LEU A 104 -4.93 14.10 0.22
C LEU A 104 -5.83 14.77 -0.82
N ASP A 105 -5.32 14.95 -2.05
CA ASP A 105 -6.04 15.54 -3.18
C ASP A 105 -6.78 14.49 -4.03
N ASP A 106 -7.62 14.94 -4.96
CA ASP A 106 -8.39 14.07 -5.88
C ASP A 106 -7.50 13.27 -6.86
N THR A 107 -6.19 13.52 -6.91
CA THR A 107 -5.21 12.80 -7.74
C THR A 107 -4.39 11.78 -6.97
N THR A 108 -4.75 11.54 -5.71
CA THR A 108 -3.97 10.70 -4.81
C THR A 108 -3.91 9.25 -5.29
N THR A 109 -2.69 8.80 -5.55
CA THR A 109 -2.35 7.42 -5.92
C THR A 109 -2.24 6.50 -4.69
N ALA A 110 -2.41 5.18 -4.82
CA ALA A 110 -2.14 4.24 -3.71
C ALA A 110 -0.73 4.46 -3.12
N PHE A 111 0.27 4.71 -3.97
CA PHE A 111 1.61 5.08 -3.59
C PHE A 111 1.67 6.42 -2.83
N CYS A 112 0.96 7.45 -3.30
CA CYS A 112 0.89 8.76 -2.64
C CYS A 112 0.23 8.64 -1.26
N VAL A 113 -0.89 7.90 -1.14
CA VAL A 113 -1.53 7.59 0.15
C VAL A 113 -0.50 6.95 1.08
N TRP A 114 0.18 5.91 0.57
CA TRP A 114 1.15 5.15 1.34
C TRP A 114 2.31 6.01 1.83
N LYS A 115 2.93 6.78 0.94
CA LYS A 115 4.06 7.67 1.25
C LYS A 115 3.65 8.79 2.20
N TYR A 116 2.53 9.45 1.94
CA TYR A 116 2.02 10.52 2.81
C TYR A 116 1.83 10.03 4.25
N VAL A 117 1.18 8.87 4.41
CA VAL A 117 0.99 8.24 5.72
C VAL A 117 2.33 7.87 6.36
N GLU A 118 3.24 7.28 5.59
CA GLU A 118 4.55 6.85 6.07
C GLU A 118 5.38 8.05 6.55
N ASP A 119 5.51 9.10 5.74
CA ASP A 119 6.29 10.29 6.08
C ASP A 119 5.74 11.02 7.31
N ARG A 120 4.42 11.05 7.45
CA ARG A 120 3.76 11.76 8.55
C ARG A 120 3.83 11.01 9.88
N LEU A 121 3.66 9.68 9.86
CA LEU A 121 3.45 8.89 11.09
C LEU A 121 4.65 8.03 11.51
N LEU A 122 5.55 7.69 10.58
CA LEU A 122 6.73 6.88 10.89
C LEU A 122 7.67 7.54 11.91
N PRO A 123 7.98 8.86 11.85
CA PRO A 123 8.89 9.48 12.82
C PRO A 123 8.38 9.36 14.26
N SER A 124 7.11 9.74 14.50
CA SER A 124 6.51 9.67 15.84
C SER A 124 6.37 8.24 16.34
N SER A 125 6.11 7.28 15.45
CA SER A 125 5.99 5.87 15.85
C SER A 125 7.33 5.28 16.29
N LYS A 126 8.42 5.59 15.58
CA LYS A 126 9.78 5.15 15.96
C LYS A 126 10.23 5.76 17.27
N GLU A 127 9.93 7.04 17.49
CA GLU A 127 10.27 7.72 18.75
C GLU A 127 9.57 7.06 19.95
N LYS A 128 8.29 6.73 19.81
CA LYS A 128 7.53 6.02 20.86
C LYS A 128 8.10 4.62 21.13
N GLU A 129 8.49 3.88 20.10
CA GLU A 129 9.11 2.56 20.24
C GLU A 129 10.43 2.63 21.00
N ILE A 130 11.29 3.61 20.68
CA ILE A 130 12.55 3.84 21.37
C ILE A 130 12.29 4.18 22.85
N LEU A 131 11.38 5.12 23.12
CA LEU A 131 11.03 5.51 24.50
C LEU A 131 10.49 4.34 25.32
N LEU A 132 9.64 3.50 24.73
CA LEU A 132 9.11 2.31 25.39
C LEU A 132 10.23 1.31 25.70
N THR A 133 11.14 1.12 24.76
CA THR A 133 12.31 0.23 24.94
C THR A 133 13.20 0.73 26.06
N ASP A 134 13.52 2.03 26.08
CA ASP A 134 14.30 2.66 27.14
C ASP A 134 13.62 2.54 28.51
N THR A 135 12.31 2.76 28.57
CA THR A 135 11.52 2.62 29.81
C THR A 135 11.54 1.19 30.33
N LEU A 136 11.38 0.19 29.44
CA LEU A 136 11.45 -1.22 29.82
C LEU A 136 12.85 -1.63 30.27
N MET A 137 13.90 -1.13 29.61
CA MET A 137 15.30 -1.36 30.02
C MET A 137 15.58 -0.77 31.40
N LEU A 138 15.07 0.43 31.70
CA LEU A 138 15.16 1.04 33.03
C LEU A 138 14.43 0.18 34.07
N ILE A 139 13.15 -0.16 33.86
CA ILE A 139 12.34 -0.91 34.84
C ILE A 139 12.91 -2.32 35.08
N SER A 140 13.37 -3.01 34.04
CA SER A 140 14.01 -4.33 34.18
C SER A 140 15.37 -4.25 34.88
N GLY A 141 16.11 -3.15 34.68
CA GLY A 141 17.34 -2.85 35.41
C GLY A 141 17.14 -2.54 36.90
N PHE A 142 15.94 -2.11 37.30
CA PHE A 142 15.59 -1.83 38.71
C PHE A 142 15.10 -3.06 39.50
N HIS A 143 15.01 -4.25 38.89
CA HIS A 143 14.56 -5.49 39.57
C HIS A 143 15.68 -6.34 40.21
N ILE A 144 16.88 -5.77 40.38
CA ILE A 144 17.95 -6.40 41.16
C ILE A 144 18.12 -5.59 42.44
N HIS A 145 17.31 -5.86 43.47
CA HIS A 145 17.66 -5.68 44.89
C HIS A 145 16.67 -6.39 45.81
#